data_AF-A0AAJ0SHW9-F1
#
_entry.id   AF-A0AAJ0SHW9-F1
#
_cell.length_a   1.000
_cell.length_b   1.000
_cell.length_c   1.000
_cell.angle_alpha   90.00
_cell.angle_beta   90.00
_cell.angle_gamma   90.00
#
_symmetry.space_group_name_H-M   'P 1'
#
loop_
_entity.id
_entity.type
_entity.pdbx_description
1 polymer ?
#
loop_
_entity_poly.entity_id
_entity_poly.type
_entity_poly.pdbx_seq_one_letter_code
_entity_poly.pdbx_strand_id
1 'polypeptide(L)'
;MDAKLTLKLDKSVIEKAKIYAAKHNHSLSLLVENYLKAITETEKKENAKEIEISSFVKSLTLGKGQIPVDFDYKKERQDYLSQKYK
;
A
#
# COMPACT_ATOMS: atom_id res chain seq x y z
N MET A 1 -4.00 -19.46 11.69
CA MET A 1 -3.60 -20.12 12.95
C MET A 1 -2.99 -19.05 13.81
N ASP A 2 -3.48 -18.87 15.04
CA ASP A 2 -3.06 -17.78 15.90
C ASP A 2 -2.00 -18.29 16.87
N ALA A 3 -0.88 -17.56 16.97
CA ALA A 3 0.23 -17.88 17.86
C ALA A 3 0.55 -16.68 18.75
N LYS A 4 0.97 -16.95 19.99
CA LYS A 4 1.39 -15.91 20.93
C LYS A 4 2.88 -15.66 20.78
N LEU A 5 3.26 -14.40 20.54
CA LEU A 5 4.65 -13.95 20.51
C LEU A 5 4.94 -13.13 21.77
N THR A 6 5.94 -13.55 22.55
CA THR A 6 6.40 -12.82 23.74
C THR A 6 7.77 -12.20 23.47
N LEU A 7 7.86 -10.87 23.53
CA LEU A 7 9.08 -10.11 23.26
C LEU A 7 9.58 -9.44 24.53
N LYS A 8 10.90 -9.49 24.75
CA LYS A 8 11.56 -8.71 25.80
C LYS A 8 11.99 -7.37 25.23
N LEU A 9 11.42 -6.28 25.76
CA LEU A 9 11.61 -4.91 25.29
C LEU A 9 11.79 -3.99 26.49
N ASP A 10 12.40 -2.83 26.27
CA ASP A 10 12.53 -1.82 27.31
C ASP A 10 11.16 -1.27 27.74
N LYS A 11 10.97 -1.11 29.05
CA LYS A 11 9.72 -0.63 29.64
C LYS A 11 9.31 0.74 29.08
N SER A 12 10.26 1.65 28.91
CA SER A 12 10.02 2.99 28.35
C SER A 12 9.48 2.92 26.92
N VAL A 13 9.96 1.96 26.12
CA VAL A 13 9.49 1.77 24.73
C VAL A 13 8.07 1.24 24.72
N ILE A 14 7.74 0.29 25.60
CA ILE A 14 6.38 -0.27 25.74
C ILE A 14 5.38 0.84 26.10
N GLU A 15 5.73 1.72 27.04
CA GLU A 15 4.86 2.83 27.45
C GLU A 15 4.60 3.82 26.30
N LYS A 16 5.65 4.25 25.59
CA LYS A 16 5.51 5.13 24.42
C LYS A 16 4.67 4.49 23.32
N ALA A 17 4.88 3.21 23.06
CA ALA A 17 4.12 2.47 22.05
C ALA A 17 2.63 2.35 22.43
N LYS A 18 2.31 2.14 23.72
CA LYS A 18 0.91 2.12 24.21
C LYS A 18 0.22 3.45 24.02
N ILE A 19 0.88 4.56 24.35
CA ILE A 19 0.35 5.92 24.16
C ILE A 19 0.07 6.17 22.67
N TYR A 20 1.01 5.80 21.80
CA TYR A 20 0.84 5.92 20.35
C TYR A 20 -0.35 5.09 19.85
N ALA A 21 -0.42 3.82 20.23
CA ALA A 21 -1.50 2.92 19.82
C ALA A 21 -2.87 3.45 20.24
N ALA A 22 -3.01 3.91 21.50
CA ALA A 22 -4.23 4.51 22.00
C ALA A 22 -4.62 5.78 21.24
N LYS A 23 -3.65 6.67 20.97
CA LYS A 23 -3.89 7.90 20.19
C LYS A 23 -4.42 7.61 18.78
N HIS A 24 -3.99 6.51 18.17
CA HIS A 24 -4.38 6.09 16.83
C HIS A 24 -5.54 5.07 16.81
N ASN A 25 -6.21 4.82 17.94
CA ASN A 25 -7.29 3.82 18.07
C ASN A 25 -6.90 2.42 17.55
N HIS A 26 -5.65 2.03 17.79
CA HIS A 26 -5.10 0.74 17.40
C HIS A 26 -4.60 -0.05 18.61
N SER A 27 -4.51 -1.37 18.47
CA SER A 27 -3.86 -2.22 19.46
C SER A 27 -2.36 -2.35 19.19
N LEU A 28 -1.59 -2.61 20.25
CA LEU A 28 -0.16 -2.88 20.14
C LEU A 28 0.12 -4.11 19.26
N SER A 29 -0.71 -5.15 19.41
CA SER A 29 -0.59 -6.38 18.62
C SER A 29 -0.81 -6.12 17.13
N LEU A 30 -1.81 -5.30 16.77
CA LEU A 30 -2.07 -4.92 15.38
C LEU A 30 -0.89 -4.16 14.76
N LEU A 31 -0.30 -3.23 15.50
CA LEU A 31 0.87 -2.48 15.03
C LEU A 31 2.06 -3.40 14.75
N VAL A 32 2.37 -4.32 15.67
CA VAL A 32 3.48 -5.26 15.54
C VAL A 32 3.22 -6.26 14.42
N GLU A 33 2.01 -6.80 14.32
CA GLU A 33 1.63 -7.72 13.25
C GLU A 33 1.75 -7.08 11.87
N ASN A 34 1.24 -5.84 11.71
CA ASN A 34 1.35 -5.12 10.44
C ASN A 34 2.80 -4.81 10.07
N TYR A 35 3.64 -4.47 11.05
CA TYR A 35 5.06 -4.27 10.81
C TYR A 35 5.76 -5.56 10.35
N LEU A 36 5.50 -6.68 11.04
CA LEU A 36 6.04 -7.99 10.66
C LEU A 36 5.57 -8.44 9.28
N LYS A 37 4.30 -8.17 8.92
CA LYS A 37 3.80 -8.39 7.55
C LYS A 37 4.59 -7.55 6.55
N ALA A 38 4.71 -6.24 6.77
CA ALA A 38 5.39 -5.35 5.84
C ALA A 38 6.84 -5.78 5.52
N ILE A 39 7.59 -6.25 6.52
CA ILE A 39 8.99 -6.69 6.33
C ILE A 39 9.12 -8.09 5.72
N THR A 40 8.18 -9.01 6.00
CA THR A 40 8.23 -10.38 5.46
C THR A 40 7.62 -10.47 4.05
N GLU A 41 6.73 -9.54 3.71
CA GLU A 41 6.09 -9.46 2.40
C GLU A 41 7.00 -8.78 1.37
N THR A 42 7.95 -7.96 1.82
CA THR A 42 9.01 -7.39 0.96
C THR A 42 10.05 -8.43 0.56
N GLU A 43 10.41 -9.38 1.43
CA GLU A 43 11.30 -10.51 1.08
C GLU A 43 10.66 -11.46 0.05
N LYS A 44 9.33 -11.58 0.03
CA LYS A 44 8.61 -12.36 -1.00
C LYS A 44 8.57 -11.67 -2.37
N LYS A 45 8.81 -10.36 -2.46
CA LYS A 45 8.82 -9.63 -3.74
C LYS A 45 10.07 -9.85 -4.58
N GLU A 46 11.15 -10.44 -4.04
CA GLU A 46 12.25 -10.91 -4.89
C GLU A 46 11.83 -12.10 -5.77
N ASN A 47 10.74 -12.79 -5.40
CA ASN A 47 10.01 -13.72 -6.25
C ASN A 47 8.73 -13.06 -6.80
N ALA A 48 8.86 -11.88 -7.41
CA ALA A 48 7.76 -11.12 -8.02
C ALA A 48 7.02 -11.92 -9.10
N LYS A 49 6.13 -12.82 -8.66
CA LYS A 49 4.91 -13.08 -9.40
C LYS A 49 4.14 -11.76 -9.43
N GLU A 50 3.86 -11.34 -10.65
CA GLU A 50 3.04 -10.23 -11.07
C GLU A 50 2.12 -9.71 -9.96
N ILE A 51 2.16 -8.40 -9.72
CA ILE A 51 1.17 -7.71 -8.89
C ILE A 51 -0.21 -8.18 -9.35
N GLU A 52 -0.90 -9.00 -8.56
CA GLU A 52 -2.24 -9.48 -8.88
C GLU A 52 -3.20 -8.30 -8.83
N ILE A 53 -3.36 -7.63 -9.96
CA ILE A 53 -4.35 -6.58 -10.15
C ILE A 53 -5.72 -7.25 -10.03
N SER A 54 -6.50 -6.85 -9.02
CA SER A 54 -7.89 -7.31 -8.84
C SER A 54 -8.65 -7.28 -10.16
N SER A 55 -9.46 -8.31 -10.44
CA SER A 55 -10.27 -8.42 -11.67
C SER A 55 -11.11 -7.17 -11.95
N PHE A 56 -11.56 -6.49 -10.88
CA PHE A 56 -12.25 -5.22 -10.98
C PHE A 56 -11.35 -4.06 -11.46
N VAL A 57 -10.12 -3.97 -10.95
CA VAL A 57 -9.16 -2.94 -11.41
C VAL A 57 -8.72 -3.22 -12.84
N LYS A 58 -8.54 -4.50 -13.20
CA LYS A 58 -8.25 -4.91 -14.58
C LYS A 58 -9.41 -4.54 -15.53
N SER A 59 -10.67 -4.71 -15.13
CA SER A 59 -11.81 -4.29 -15.95
C SER A 59 -11.94 -2.77 -16.11
N LEU A 60 -11.53 -1.99 -15.11
CA LEU A 60 -11.42 -0.52 -15.24
C LEU A 60 -10.36 -0.12 -16.27
N THR A 61 -9.22 -0.80 -16.30
CA THR A 61 -8.15 -0.52 -17.29
C THR A 61 -8.48 -1.01 -18.71
N LEU A 62 -9.30 -2.05 -18.86
CA LEU A 62 -9.77 -2.56 -20.15
C LEU A 62 -11.02 -1.81 -20.68
N GLY A 63 -11.39 -0.70 -20.04
CA GLY A 63 -12.48 0.17 -20.47
C GLY A 63 -12.16 0.91 -21.77
N LYS A 64 -12.50 0.30 -22.92
CA LYS A 64 -12.75 0.90 -24.25
C LYS A 64 -11.65 1.75 -24.91
N GLY A 65 -10.47 1.93 -24.31
CA GLY A 65 -9.36 2.65 -24.91
C GLY A 65 -8.08 1.83 -24.79
N GLN A 66 -7.69 1.14 -25.87
CA GLN A 66 -6.30 0.73 -26.01
C GLN A 66 -5.47 2.01 -26.06
N ILE A 67 -4.70 2.26 -25.01
CA ILE A 67 -3.75 3.36 -24.99
C ILE A 67 -2.72 3.06 -26.09
N PRO A 68 -2.53 3.94 -27.08
CA PRO A 68 -1.51 3.75 -28.10
C PRO A 68 -0.15 3.54 -27.46
N VAL A 69 0.69 2.70 -28.09
CA VAL A 69 2.06 2.45 -27.60
C VAL A 69 2.87 3.76 -27.45
N ASP A 70 2.56 4.76 -28.28
CA ASP A 70 3.17 6.10 -28.28
C ASP A 70 2.36 7.16 -27.52
N PHE A 71 1.55 6.77 -26.53
CA PHE A 71 0.76 7.73 -25.76
C PHE A 71 1.61 8.58 -24.82
N ASP A 72 1.83 9.84 -25.19
CA ASP A 72 2.47 10.82 -24.32
C ASP A 72 1.45 11.47 -23.38
N TYR A 73 1.37 10.92 -22.16
CA TYR A 73 0.46 11.39 -21.11
C TYR A 73 0.65 12.89 -20.77
N LYS A 74 1.86 13.43 -20.94
CA LYS A 74 2.16 14.82 -20.57
C LYS A 74 1.52 15.77 -21.56
N LYS A 75 1.64 15.45 -22.85
CA LYS A 75 1.09 16.25 -23.94
C LYS A 75 -0.44 16.28 -23.90
N GLU A 76 -1.07 15.11 -23.79
CA GLU A 76 -2.54 15.00 -23.67
C GLU A 76 -3.10 15.74 -22.46
N ARG A 77 -2.39 15.67 -21.31
CA ARG A 77 -2.77 16.44 -20.12
C ARG A 77 -2.69 17.94 -20.36
N GLN A 78 -1.64 18.41 -21.04
CA GLN A 78 -1.46 19.82 -21.33
C GLN A 78 -2.53 20.33 -22.30
N ASP A 79 -2.83 19.58 -23.34
CA ASP A 79 -3.88 19.91 -24.32
C ASP A 79 -5.27 19.94 -23.65
N TYR A 80 -5.59 18.96 -22.81
CA TYR A 80 -6.83 18.94 -22.04
C TYR A 80 -6.97 20.17 -21.12
N LEU A 81 -5.92 20.51 -20.38
CA LEU A 81 -5.95 21.69 -19.51
C LEU A 81 -6.09 22.97 -20.33
N SER A 82 -5.40 23.06 -21.47
CA SER A 82 -5.53 24.21 -22.37
C SER A 82 -6.93 24.36 -22.95
N GLN A 83 -7.63 23.25 -23.22
CA GLN A 83 -9.03 23.29 -23.68
C GLN A 83 -10.01 23.62 -22.56
N LYS A 84 -9.79 23.06 -21.35
CA LYS A 84 -10.67 23.25 -20.19
C LYS A 84 -10.70 24.69 -19.69
N TYR A 85 -9.56 25.37 -19.75
CA TYR A 85 -9.39 26.74 -19.28
C TYR A 85 -9.35 27.77 -20.42
N LYS A 86 -9.88 27.41 -21.58
CA LYS A 86 -10.15 28.33 -22.69
C LYS A 86 -11.53 28.97 -22.54
#